data_AF-A0A9D1ZEN4-F1
#
_entry.id   AF-A0A9D1ZEN4-F1
#
_cell.length_a   1.000
_cell.length_b   1.000
_cell.length_c   1.000
_cell.angle_alpha   90.00
_cell.angle_beta   90.00
_cell.angle_gamma   90.00
#
_symmetry.space_group_name_H-M   'P 1'
#
loop_
_entity.id
_entity.type
_entity.pdbx_description
1 polymer ?
#
loop_
_entity_poly.entity_id
_entity_poly.type
_entity_poly.pdbx_seq_one_letter_code
_entity_poly.pdbx_strand_id
1 'polypeptide(L)'
;MAQTQENAALQAMKEWLAHPQELGKAPARIECTGTFELHGLRYYLFRYKKTLLGSWLLGVCGGYEGDELEHCGHVWSEMEPYDESTAVEKATAMVEMIRAYWMQQAEKADSQGEDSERTGAFAGFVLLSDPSWDKAAFIRDLQEKWGLTVQEDEDEETGDDTLVFEEGKMIAAVSLMAAPIPNGEAELNAENNFLWPEAVEVTKTHQAHLMVAVLGQEEDLLERGKLYVKLLAACCRQKNALGVYTSGVVFEPRFYEGFADMMQEGELPIFNWIWFGLYRSEKGICGYTYGMDVFGFDEMEVLDADADPSEVRDFLASMVEYVLSGGVTLHDGETIGFSAEDKHTITRSPGVALPVMTLKISYSAL
;
A
#
# COMPACT_ATOMS: atom_id res chain seq x y z
N MET A 1 -27.85 25.41 22.67
CA MET A 1 -26.98 25.11 23.83
C MET A 1 -25.56 25.09 23.31
N ALA A 2 -24.60 25.68 24.03
CA ALA A 2 -23.19 25.56 23.64
C ALA A 2 -22.81 24.07 23.62
N GLN A 3 -22.14 23.62 22.56
CA GLN A 3 -21.74 22.23 22.40
C GLN A 3 -20.59 21.94 23.37
N THR A 4 -20.74 20.90 24.20
CA THR A 4 -19.69 20.44 25.09
C THR A 4 -18.89 19.33 24.41
N GLN A 5 -17.62 19.16 24.80
CA GLN A 5 -16.74 18.10 24.27
C GLN A 5 -17.35 16.70 24.46
N GLU A 6 -18.04 16.45 25.58
CA GLU A 6 -18.81 15.21 25.79
C GLU A 6 -19.94 15.02 24.76
N ASN A 7 -20.66 16.10 24.40
CA ASN A 7 -21.71 16.04 23.38
C ASN A 7 -21.11 15.80 21.99
N ALA A 8 -19.94 16.36 21.69
CA ALA A 8 -19.22 16.08 20.45
C ALA A 8 -18.79 14.60 20.38
N ALA A 9 -18.18 14.07 21.45
CA ALA A 9 -17.79 12.67 21.55
C ALA A 9 -18.98 11.70 21.41
N LEU A 10 -20.12 12.04 22.04
CA LEU A 10 -21.34 11.26 21.93
C LEU A 10 -21.88 11.21 20.49
N GLN A 11 -21.80 12.31 19.74
CA GLN A 11 -22.23 12.32 18.34
C GLN A 11 -21.28 11.54 17.45
N ALA A 12 -19.97 11.75 17.59
CA ALA A 12 -18.95 11.00 16.86
C ALA A 12 -19.10 9.48 17.07
N MET A 13 -19.31 9.04 18.31
CA MET A 13 -19.54 7.61 18.60
C MET A 13 -20.84 7.08 17.97
N LYS A 14 -21.91 7.88 17.92
CA LYS A 14 -23.16 7.47 17.26
C LYS A 14 -23.02 7.37 15.75
N GLU A 15 -22.32 8.31 15.14
CA GLU A 15 -22.05 8.33 13.70
C GLU A 15 -21.19 7.13 13.30
N TRP A 16 -20.12 6.86 14.05
CA TRP A 16 -19.28 5.69 13.88
C TRP A 16 -20.08 4.39 14.00
N LEU A 17 -20.84 4.21 15.08
CA LEU A 17 -21.68 3.02 15.28
C LEU A 17 -22.78 2.86 14.21
N ALA A 18 -23.26 3.95 13.62
CA ALA A 18 -24.27 3.91 12.57
C ALA A 18 -23.71 3.50 11.20
N HIS A 19 -22.39 3.45 11.04
CA HIS A 19 -21.74 3.02 9.81
C HIS A 19 -22.18 1.60 9.42
N PRO A 20 -22.39 1.31 8.11
CA PRO A 20 -22.83 -0.02 7.64
C PRO A 20 -21.96 -1.19 8.09
N GLN A 21 -20.65 -0.97 8.28
CA GLN A 21 -19.71 -2.00 8.75
C GLN A 21 -19.80 -2.24 10.28
N GLU A 22 -20.49 -1.37 11.02
CA GLU A 22 -20.65 -1.47 12.47
C GLU A 22 -22.02 -2.04 12.85
N LEU A 23 -22.99 -1.15 13.17
CA LEU A 23 -24.38 -1.56 13.44
C LEU A 23 -25.30 -1.33 12.23
N GLY A 24 -24.84 -0.55 11.25
CA GLY A 24 -25.64 -0.07 10.10
C GLY A 24 -26.81 0.85 10.46
N LYS A 25 -26.89 1.29 11.73
CA LYS A 25 -27.88 2.23 12.25
C LYS A 25 -27.45 2.74 13.63
N ALA A 26 -28.07 3.83 14.06
CA ALA A 26 -27.83 4.36 15.41
C ALA A 26 -28.11 3.31 16.51
N PRO A 27 -27.30 3.27 17.58
CA PRO A 27 -27.51 2.34 18.69
C PRO A 27 -28.84 2.60 19.38
N ALA A 28 -29.47 1.53 19.90
CA ALA A 28 -30.76 1.63 20.59
C ALA A 28 -30.68 2.46 21.88
N ARG A 29 -29.52 2.42 22.55
CA ARG A 29 -29.13 3.29 23.68
C ARG A 29 -27.64 3.51 23.66
N ILE A 30 -27.18 4.67 24.13
CA ILE A 30 -25.78 4.99 24.34
C ILE A 30 -25.67 6.02 25.47
N GLU A 31 -24.72 5.81 26.37
CA GLU A 31 -24.50 6.63 27.57
C GLU A 31 -22.99 6.81 27.78
N CYS A 32 -22.56 8.05 28.08
CA CYS A 32 -21.21 8.31 28.55
C CYS A 32 -21.11 7.83 30.01
N THR A 33 -20.09 7.03 30.32
CA THR A 33 -19.90 6.46 31.67
C THR A 33 -18.72 7.05 32.42
N GLY A 34 -17.85 7.80 31.74
CA GLY A 34 -16.72 8.47 32.35
C GLY A 34 -15.70 8.95 31.34
N THR A 35 -14.58 9.45 31.84
CA THR A 35 -13.43 9.88 31.05
C THR A 35 -12.15 9.32 31.61
N PHE A 36 -11.12 9.25 30.77
CA PHE A 36 -9.75 8.98 31.18
C PHE A 36 -8.78 9.81 30.34
N GLU A 37 -7.57 10.00 30.84
CA GLU A 37 -6.49 10.66 30.13
C GLU A 37 -5.41 9.66 29.75
N LEU A 38 -4.93 9.76 28.51
CA LEU A 38 -3.88 8.91 27.99
C LEU A 38 -3.02 9.72 27.00
N HIS A 39 -1.70 9.72 27.19
CA HIS A 39 -0.74 10.51 26.39
C HIS A 39 -1.07 12.02 26.30
N GLY A 40 -1.63 12.60 27.37
CA GLY A 40 -2.02 14.01 27.41
C GLY A 40 -3.31 14.36 26.68
N LEU A 41 -4.02 13.36 26.13
CA LEU A 41 -5.29 13.52 25.44
C LEU A 41 -6.44 12.97 26.29
N ARG A 42 -7.62 13.59 26.16
CA ARG A 42 -8.83 13.16 26.86
C ARG A 42 -9.64 12.16 26.02
N TYR A 43 -10.18 11.16 26.69
CA TYR A 43 -11.05 10.13 26.13
C TYR A 43 -12.35 9.99 26.91
N TYR A 44 -13.43 9.69 26.19
CA TYR A 44 -14.76 9.45 26.72
C TYR A 44 -15.13 7.98 26.56
N LEU A 45 -15.60 7.39 27.66
CA LEU A 45 -16.10 6.02 27.70
C LEU A 45 -17.60 6.01 27.46
N PHE A 46 -18.01 5.14 26.55
CA PHE A 46 -19.41 4.91 26.26
C PHE A 46 -19.79 3.48 26.57
N ARG A 47 -21.00 3.29 27.06
CA ARG A 47 -21.71 2.03 26.94
C ARG A 47 -22.87 2.19 25.98
N TYR A 48 -23.11 1.21 25.12
CA TYR A 48 -24.23 1.26 24.19
C TYR A 48 -24.90 -0.11 24.01
N LYS A 49 -26.10 -0.11 23.44
CA LYS A 49 -26.84 -1.33 23.10
C LYS A 49 -27.17 -1.37 21.62
N LYS A 50 -26.91 -2.51 20.97
CA LYS A 50 -27.35 -2.77 19.58
C LYS A 50 -28.87 -2.78 19.46
N THR A 51 -29.56 -3.38 20.43
CA THR A 51 -31.03 -3.46 20.51
C THR A 51 -31.50 -3.17 21.94
N LEU A 52 -32.76 -2.80 22.14
CA LEU A 52 -33.29 -2.47 23.48
C LEU A 52 -33.12 -3.59 24.52
N LEU A 53 -33.14 -4.85 24.08
CA LEU A 53 -33.01 -6.04 24.93
C LEU A 53 -31.56 -6.59 24.99
N GLY A 54 -30.62 -6.03 24.23
CA GLY A 54 -29.24 -6.49 24.17
C GLY A 54 -28.42 -6.15 25.42
N SER A 55 -27.24 -6.77 25.52
CA SER A 55 -26.20 -6.42 26.48
C SER A 55 -25.65 -5.02 26.23
N TRP A 56 -25.10 -4.41 27.28
CA TRP A 56 -24.30 -3.20 27.14
C TRP A 56 -22.92 -3.57 26.60
N LEU A 57 -22.45 -2.81 25.62
CA LEU A 57 -21.15 -2.97 24.98
C LEU A 57 -20.29 -1.74 25.24
N LEU A 58 -18.97 -1.94 25.31
CA LEU A 58 -18.00 -0.88 25.57
C LEU A 58 -17.64 -0.15 24.28
N GLY A 59 -17.58 1.18 24.31
CA GLY A 59 -17.05 2.00 23.24
C GLY A 59 -16.17 3.11 23.79
N VAL A 60 -15.23 3.58 22.97
CA VAL A 60 -14.33 4.67 23.32
C VAL A 60 -14.30 5.69 22.19
N CYS A 61 -14.33 6.96 22.56
CA CYS A 61 -14.16 8.07 21.63
C CYS A 61 -13.27 9.10 22.29
N GLY A 62 -12.16 9.45 21.65
CA GLY A 62 -11.24 10.42 22.23
C GLY A 62 -10.08 10.78 21.35
N GLY A 63 -9.05 11.33 21.99
CA GLY A 63 -7.98 12.05 21.31
C GLY A 63 -8.22 13.55 21.27
N TYR A 64 -8.85 14.11 22.30
CA TYR A 64 -9.12 15.54 22.41
C TYR A 64 -7.98 16.26 23.16
N GLU A 65 -7.53 17.39 22.63
CA GLU A 65 -6.57 18.27 23.28
C GLU A 65 -7.30 19.38 24.06
N GLY A 66 -7.05 19.49 25.36
CA GLY A 66 -7.69 20.48 26.22
C GLY A 66 -9.23 20.45 26.14
N ASP A 67 -9.82 21.58 25.76
CA ASP A 67 -11.28 21.77 25.62
C ASP A 67 -11.74 21.83 24.14
N GLU A 68 -10.89 21.38 23.21
CA GLU A 68 -11.24 21.34 21.78
C GLU A 68 -12.37 20.33 21.49
N LEU A 69 -13.19 20.61 20.47
CA LEU A 69 -14.34 19.77 20.12
C LEU A 69 -14.02 18.73 19.04
N GLU A 70 -12.84 18.80 18.43
CA GLU A 70 -12.35 17.87 17.41
C GLU A 70 -11.37 16.87 18.06
N HIS A 71 -11.36 15.64 17.57
CA HIS A 71 -10.53 14.56 18.10
C HIS A 71 -9.64 13.98 17.00
N CYS A 72 -8.51 13.37 17.37
CA CYS A 72 -7.56 12.75 16.44
C CYS A 72 -8.02 11.38 15.87
N GLY A 73 -9.33 11.15 15.70
CA GLY A 73 -9.87 9.95 15.05
C GLY A 73 -9.96 8.65 15.87
N HIS A 74 -9.65 8.65 17.17
CA HIS A 74 -9.75 7.45 18.01
C HIS A 74 -11.21 7.18 18.46
N VAL A 75 -12.05 6.70 17.55
CA VAL A 75 -13.44 6.28 17.82
C VAL A 75 -13.58 4.80 17.49
N TRP A 76 -13.91 3.97 18.48
CA TRP A 76 -13.85 2.52 18.31
C TRP A 76 -14.71 1.73 19.30
N SER A 77 -15.08 0.52 18.90
CA SER A 77 -15.57 -0.54 19.78
C SER A 77 -15.30 -1.92 19.19
N GLU A 78 -14.76 -2.83 19.99
CA GLU A 78 -14.68 -4.27 19.65
C GLU A 78 -16.00 -5.03 19.91
N MET A 79 -17.09 -4.30 20.20
CA MET A 79 -18.41 -4.87 20.50
C MET A 79 -18.40 -5.84 21.69
N GLU A 80 -17.42 -5.70 22.59
CA GLU A 80 -17.29 -6.51 23.79
C GLU A 80 -18.23 -6.05 24.91
N PRO A 81 -18.65 -6.95 25.83
CA PRO A 81 -19.52 -6.58 26.95
C PRO A 81 -18.90 -5.50 27.85
N TYR A 82 -19.72 -4.51 28.21
CA TYR A 82 -19.35 -3.47 29.16
C TYR A 82 -19.30 -4.03 30.58
N ASP A 83 -18.14 -3.89 31.23
CA ASP A 83 -17.95 -4.10 32.66
C ASP A 83 -17.28 -2.86 33.26
N GLU A 84 -17.94 -2.23 34.22
CA GLU A 84 -17.49 -0.99 34.87
C GLU A 84 -16.12 -1.13 35.54
N SER A 85 -15.80 -2.31 36.08
CA SER A 85 -14.53 -2.55 36.78
C SER A 85 -13.31 -2.63 35.84
N THR A 86 -13.52 -2.96 34.57
CA THR A 86 -12.45 -3.11 33.56
C THR A 86 -12.55 -2.11 32.40
N ALA A 87 -13.59 -1.29 32.34
CA ALA A 87 -13.88 -0.43 31.19
C ALA A 87 -12.73 0.51 30.82
N VAL A 88 -12.09 1.12 31.81
CA VAL A 88 -10.94 2.02 31.58
C VAL A 88 -9.73 1.25 31.06
N GLU A 89 -9.42 0.09 31.65
CA GLU A 89 -8.28 -0.75 31.24
C GLU A 89 -8.45 -1.23 29.79
N LYS A 90 -9.62 -1.78 29.46
CA LYS A 90 -9.93 -2.28 28.12
C LYS A 90 -9.97 -1.17 27.07
N ALA A 91 -10.57 -0.02 27.39
CA ALA A 91 -10.54 1.13 26.51
C ALA A 91 -9.14 1.71 26.32
N THR A 92 -8.31 1.70 27.36
CA THR A 92 -6.89 2.07 27.25
C THR A 92 -6.16 1.12 26.30
N ALA A 93 -6.38 -0.20 26.42
CA ALA A 93 -5.79 -1.18 25.52
C ALA A 93 -6.23 -0.99 24.06
N MET A 94 -7.53 -0.75 23.81
CA MET A 94 -8.04 -0.44 22.46
C MET A 94 -7.40 0.83 21.88
N VAL A 95 -7.27 1.90 22.68
CA VAL A 95 -6.65 3.15 22.23
C VAL A 95 -5.15 2.96 21.98
N GLU A 96 -4.43 2.23 22.84
CA GLU A 96 -3.00 1.93 22.62
C GLU A 96 -2.79 1.07 21.37
N MET A 97 -3.70 0.14 21.06
CA MET A 97 -3.62 -0.66 19.83
C MET A 97 -3.79 0.23 18.57
N ILE A 98 -4.81 1.08 18.56
CA ILE A 98 -5.06 2.03 17.45
C ILE A 98 -3.90 3.01 17.32
N ARG A 99 -3.42 3.56 18.45
CA ARG A 99 -2.29 4.48 18.47
C ARG A 99 -1.00 3.79 18.04
N ALA A 100 -0.71 2.57 18.48
CA ALA A 100 0.45 1.80 18.04
C ALA A 100 0.38 1.51 16.54
N TYR A 101 -0.80 1.20 16.02
CA TYR A 101 -1.02 1.06 14.57
C TYR A 101 -0.70 2.38 13.85
N TRP A 102 -1.28 3.51 14.27
CA TRP A 102 -1.02 4.81 13.64
C TRP A 102 0.39 5.32 13.84
N MET A 103 1.02 5.06 15.00
CA MET A 103 2.41 5.38 15.27
C MET A 103 3.33 4.51 14.44
N GLN A 104 3.02 3.23 14.21
CA GLN A 104 3.78 2.40 13.28
C GLN A 104 3.63 2.91 11.84
N GLN A 105 2.44 3.37 11.43
CA GLN A 105 2.23 3.96 10.11
C GLN A 105 2.89 5.34 9.97
N ALA A 106 2.94 6.13 11.04
CA ALA A 106 3.60 7.44 11.08
C ALA A 106 5.13 7.31 11.18
N GLU A 107 5.65 6.35 11.96
CA GLU A 107 7.08 5.99 11.98
C GLU A 107 7.53 5.53 10.59
N LYS A 108 6.71 4.73 9.88
CA LYS A 108 6.93 4.38 8.45
C LYS A 108 6.91 5.59 7.50
N ALA A 109 6.28 6.70 7.89
CA ALA A 109 6.23 7.93 7.10
C ALA A 109 7.36 8.91 7.47
N ASP A 110 7.79 8.93 8.73
CA ASP A 110 8.86 9.78 9.27
C ASP A 110 10.27 9.15 9.13
N SER A 111 10.38 7.83 8.93
CA SER A 111 11.65 7.10 8.74
C SER A 111 12.21 7.14 7.31
N GLN A 112 11.98 8.23 6.56
CA GLN A 112 12.59 8.50 5.24
C GLN A 112 14.14 8.71 5.29
N GLY A 113 14.86 7.90 6.06
CA GLY A 113 16.29 8.08 6.34
C GLY A 113 17.12 6.81 6.57
N GLU A 114 16.58 5.59 6.44
CA GLU A 114 17.40 4.37 6.49
C GLU A 114 17.04 3.40 5.35
N ASP A 115 17.96 3.24 4.40
CA ASP A 115 17.92 2.43 3.16
C ASP A 115 17.62 0.92 3.37
N SER A 116 17.13 0.46 4.54
CA SER A 116 16.98 -0.97 4.86
C SER A 116 15.55 -1.47 5.16
N GLU A 117 14.54 -0.61 5.29
CA GLU A 117 13.20 -1.04 5.74
C GLU A 117 12.19 -1.35 4.62
N ARG A 118 12.46 -1.01 3.35
CA ARG A 118 11.56 -1.31 2.21
C ARG A 118 11.82 -2.66 1.57
N THR A 119 12.96 -3.28 1.84
CA THR A 119 13.30 -4.58 1.28
C THR A 119 12.26 -5.63 1.67
N GLY A 120 11.66 -6.24 0.66
CA GLY A 120 10.62 -7.25 0.85
C GLY A 120 9.21 -6.74 1.11
N ALA A 121 8.97 -5.43 1.08
CA ALA A 121 7.64 -4.84 1.23
C ALA A 121 6.84 -4.93 -0.09
N PHE A 122 6.32 -6.12 -0.41
CA PHE A 122 5.44 -6.33 -1.56
C PHE A 122 3.99 -6.06 -1.17
N ALA A 123 3.59 -4.78 -1.24
CA ALA A 123 2.22 -4.34 -1.02
C ALA A 123 1.80 -3.29 -2.04
N GLY A 124 0.55 -3.32 -2.49
CA GLY A 124 -0.03 -2.30 -3.37
C GLY A 124 -1.53 -2.47 -3.52
N PHE A 125 -2.10 -1.72 -4.45
CA PHE A 125 -3.55 -1.58 -4.53
C PHE A 125 -4.08 -1.74 -5.94
N VAL A 126 -5.29 -2.28 -6.07
CA VAL A 126 -6.10 -2.19 -7.29
C VAL A 126 -7.30 -1.30 -7.01
N LEU A 127 -7.37 -0.18 -7.71
CA LEU A 127 -8.44 0.80 -7.58
C LEU A 127 -9.71 0.27 -8.25
N LEU A 128 -10.85 0.41 -7.59
CA LEU A 128 -12.14 -0.09 -8.06
C LEU A 128 -13.16 1.02 -8.23
N SER A 129 -14.02 0.91 -9.25
CA SER A 129 -15.10 1.88 -9.47
C SER A 129 -16.25 1.78 -8.47
N ASP A 130 -16.36 0.67 -7.74
CA ASP A 130 -17.39 0.41 -6.73
C ASP A 130 -16.86 -0.60 -5.69
N PRO A 131 -17.44 -0.65 -4.46
CA PRO A 131 -16.94 -1.47 -3.35
C PRO A 131 -17.38 -2.93 -3.48
N SER A 132 -17.01 -3.58 -4.57
CA SER A 132 -17.26 -5.01 -4.76
C SER A 132 -16.11 -5.68 -5.50
N TRP A 133 -15.91 -6.96 -5.23
CA TRP A 133 -14.99 -7.81 -5.99
C TRP A 133 -15.57 -9.21 -6.12
N ASP A 134 -15.16 -9.92 -7.16
CA ASP A 134 -15.55 -11.32 -7.39
C ASP A 134 -14.38 -12.22 -6.99
N LYS A 135 -14.35 -12.60 -5.70
CA LYS A 135 -13.34 -13.50 -5.11
C LYS A 135 -13.23 -14.82 -5.86
N ALA A 136 -14.37 -15.40 -6.26
CA ALA A 136 -14.40 -16.66 -7.01
C ALA A 136 -13.80 -16.50 -8.42
N ALA A 137 -14.06 -15.37 -9.09
CA ALA A 137 -13.41 -15.05 -10.36
C ALA A 137 -11.90 -14.83 -10.19
N PHE A 138 -11.47 -14.14 -9.12
CA PHE A 138 -10.07 -13.95 -8.80
C PHE A 138 -9.33 -15.29 -8.64
N ILE A 139 -9.86 -16.21 -7.83
CA ILE A 139 -9.28 -17.55 -7.62
C ILE A 139 -9.22 -18.33 -8.95
N ARG A 140 -10.29 -18.29 -9.74
CA ARG A 140 -10.32 -18.95 -11.06
C ARG A 140 -9.25 -18.37 -12.00
N ASP A 141 -9.10 -17.04 -12.04
CA ASP A 141 -8.12 -16.37 -12.90
C ASP A 141 -6.68 -16.70 -12.49
N LEU A 142 -6.40 -16.81 -11.17
CA LEU A 142 -5.12 -17.30 -10.66
C LEU A 142 -4.81 -18.72 -11.15
N GLN A 143 -5.80 -19.62 -11.08
CA GLN A 143 -5.64 -21.00 -11.51
C GLN A 143 -5.48 -21.11 -13.04
N GLU A 144 -6.30 -20.40 -13.82
CA GLU A 144 -6.32 -20.48 -15.28
C GLU A 144 -5.08 -19.84 -15.92
N LYS A 145 -4.66 -18.67 -15.41
CA LYS A 145 -3.54 -17.92 -16.00
C LYS A 145 -2.19 -18.35 -15.44
N TRP A 146 -2.12 -18.63 -14.14
CA TRP A 146 -0.86 -18.84 -13.43
C TRP A 146 -0.68 -20.24 -12.87
N GLY A 147 -1.70 -21.09 -12.95
CA GLY A 147 -1.66 -22.43 -12.39
C GLY A 147 -1.66 -22.47 -10.86
N LEU A 148 -1.96 -21.35 -10.19
CA LEU A 148 -1.95 -21.24 -8.73
C LEU A 148 -3.26 -21.79 -8.16
N THR A 149 -3.16 -22.84 -7.34
CA THR A 149 -4.30 -23.46 -6.66
C THR A 149 -4.45 -22.83 -5.28
N VAL A 150 -5.47 -22.01 -5.11
CA VAL A 150 -5.82 -21.41 -3.82
C VAL A 150 -6.79 -22.35 -3.09
N GLN A 151 -6.42 -22.74 -1.87
CA GLN A 151 -7.33 -23.43 -0.95
C GLN A 151 -7.74 -22.44 0.14
N GLU A 152 -9.05 -22.21 0.25
CA GLU A 152 -9.60 -21.45 1.37
C GLU A 152 -9.67 -22.40 2.58
N ASP A 153 -9.08 -22.01 3.70
CA ASP A 153 -9.24 -22.75 4.95
C ASP A 153 -10.68 -22.58 5.44
N GLU A 154 -11.49 -23.64 5.33
CA GLU A 154 -12.90 -23.64 5.74
C GLU A 154 -13.12 -23.31 7.24
N ASP A 155 -12.05 -23.37 8.04
CA ASP A 155 -12.04 -23.11 9.49
C ASP A 155 -11.68 -21.66 9.86
N GLU A 156 -11.20 -20.83 8.92
CA GLU A 156 -10.94 -19.40 9.18
C GLU A 156 -12.19 -18.56 8.85
N GLU A 157 -12.68 -17.77 9.81
CA GLU A 157 -13.74 -16.77 9.59
C GLU A 157 -13.23 -15.57 8.76
N THR A 158 -12.46 -15.80 7.69
CA THR A 158 -12.15 -14.75 6.71
C THR A 158 -13.41 -14.47 5.90
N GLY A 159 -14.04 -13.32 6.15
CA GLY A 159 -15.24 -12.89 5.43
C GLY A 159 -15.03 -12.80 3.92
N ASP A 160 -16.13 -12.67 3.16
CA ASP A 160 -16.11 -12.63 1.68
C ASP A 160 -15.24 -11.52 1.07
N ASP A 161 -14.87 -10.52 1.87
CA ASP A 161 -14.05 -9.37 1.49
C ASP A 161 -12.54 -9.66 1.55
N THR A 162 -12.10 -10.79 2.09
CA THR A 162 -10.67 -11.10 2.22
C THR A 162 -10.36 -12.52 1.76
N LEU A 163 -9.18 -12.68 1.15
CA LEU A 163 -8.59 -13.96 0.80
C LEU A 163 -7.15 -13.97 1.29
N VAL A 164 -6.82 -14.95 2.14
CA VAL A 164 -5.46 -15.23 2.59
C VAL A 164 -5.14 -16.67 2.23
N PHE A 165 -3.94 -16.91 1.71
CA PHE A 165 -3.49 -18.28 1.42
C PHE A 165 -1.97 -18.37 1.44
N GLU A 166 -1.48 -19.59 1.67
CA GLU A 166 -0.05 -19.90 1.61
C GLU A 166 0.35 -20.42 0.23
N GLU A 167 1.49 -19.95 -0.26
CA GLU A 167 2.17 -20.47 -1.46
C GLU A 167 3.63 -20.73 -1.08
N GLY A 168 3.96 -22.00 -0.79
CA GLY A 168 5.28 -22.36 -0.28
C GLY A 168 5.53 -21.81 1.13
N LYS A 169 6.49 -20.89 1.26
CA LYS A 169 6.78 -20.17 2.53
C LYS A 169 6.21 -18.75 2.55
N MET A 170 5.46 -18.37 1.52
CA MET A 170 4.90 -17.03 1.36
C MET A 170 3.44 -17.03 1.78
N ILE A 171 2.99 -15.93 2.35
CA ILE A 171 1.59 -15.67 2.66
C ILE A 171 1.12 -14.58 1.71
N ALA A 172 0.11 -14.88 0.90
CA ALA A 172 -0.55 -13.93 0.03
C ALA A 172 -1.85 -13.45 0.69
N ALA A 173 -2.12 -12.14 0.64
CA ALA A 173 -3.34 -11.55 1.14
C ALA A 173 -3.93 -10.57 0.12
N VAL A 174 -5.23 -10.69 -0.13
CA VAL A 174 -6.03 -9.75 -0.93
C VAL A 174 -7.26 -9.38 -0.13
N SER A 175 -7.48 -8.08 0.12
CA SER A 175 -8.58 -7.61 0.95
C SER A 175 -9.27 -6.40 0.31
N LEU A 176 -10.60 -6.43 0.24
CA LEU A 176 -11.44 -5.35 -0.23
C LEU A 176 -11.62 -4.29 0.85
N MET A 177 -11.23 -3.06 0.50
CA MET A 177 -11.51 -1.86 1.27
C MET A 177 -12.63 -1.10 0.58
N ALA A 178 -13.80 -1.03 1.22
CA ALA A 178 -15.00 -0.34 0.71
C ALA A 178 -14.91 1.20 0.82
N ALA A 179 -13.74 1.76 0.55
CA ALA A 179 -13.45 3.19 0.57
C ALA A 179 -12.32 3.51 -0.44
N PRO A 180 -12.28 4.72 -1.00
CA PRO A 180 -11.14 5.16 -1.80
C PRO A 180 -9.87 5.21 -0.95
N ILE A 181 -8.72 5.24 -1.60
CA ILE A 181 -7.44 5.49 -0.95
C ILE A 181 -7.49 6.92 -0.36
N PRO A 182 -7.14 7.09 0.92
CA PRO A 182 -7.29 8.38 1.60
C PRO A 182 -6.32 9.43 1.06
N ASN A 183 -6.58 10.69 1.42
CA ASN A 183 -5.67 11.83 1.23
C ASN A 183 -5.31 12.21 -0.21
N GLY A 184 -5.97 11.64 -1.22
CA GLY A 184 -5.67 11.91 -2.62
C GLY A 184 -4.32 11.34 -3.08
N GLU A 185 -3.76 10.38 -2.34
CA GLU A 185 -2.44 9.82 -2.59
C GLU A 185 -2.36 9.12 -3.95
N ALA A 186 -3.38 8.34 -4.30
CA ALA A 186 -3.43 7.63 -5.56
C ALA A 186 -3.45 8.60 -6.75
N GLU A 187 -4.22 9.69 -6.64
CA GLU A 187 -4.32 10.75 -7.65
C GLU A 187 -2.99 11.47 -7.87
N LEU A 188 -2.30 11.81 -6.78
CA LEU A 188 -0.98 12.45 -6.85
C LEU A 188 0.05 11.53 -7.53
N ASN A 189 0.05 10.24 -7.20
CA ASN A 189 0.96 9.28 -7.82
C ASN A 189 0.56 8.93 -9.26
N ALA A 190 -0.70 9.09 -9.64
CA ALA A 190 -1.15 8.94 -11.02
C ALA A 190 -0.54 10.01 -11.94
N GLU A 191 -0.19 11.20 -11.42
CA GLU A 191 0.47 12.26 -12.20
C GLU A 191 1.85 11.84 -12.75
N ASN A 192 2.51 10.88 -12.08
CA ASN A 192 3.83 10.40 -12.48
C ASN A 192 3.79 9.56 -13.76
N ASN A 193 2.64 8.96 -14.10
CA ASN A 193 2.54 8.04 -15.23
C ASN A 193 2.33 8.76 -16.58
N PHE A 194 3.44 9.16 -17.20
CA PHE A 194 3.43 9.79 -18.52
C PHE A 194 2.95 8.87 -19.67
N LEU A 195 2.81 7.56 -19.44
CA LEU A 195 2.33 6.60 -20.45
C LEU A 195 0.79 6.55 -20.51
N TRP A 196 0.10 7.06 -19.49
CA TRP A 196 -1.35 7.01 -19.39
C TRP A 196 -1.94 8.39 -19.08
N PRO A 197 -2.26 9.19 -20.14
CA PRO A 197 -2.74 10.57 -19.97
C PRO A 197 -4.01 10.71 -19.13
N GLU A 198 -4.86 9.68 -19.11
CA GLU A 198 -6.11 9.65 -18.36
C GLU A 198 -5.94 9.15 -16.91
N ALA A 199 -4.73 8.76 -16.48
CA ALA A 199 -4.48 8.13 -15.19
C ALA A 199 -5.10 8.89 -14.02
N VAL A 200 -4.88 10.21 -13.95
CA VAL A 200 -5.39 11.06 -12.87
C VAL A 200 -6.92 11.11 -12.86
N GLU A 201 -7.54 11.35 -14.02
CA GLU A 201 -9.00 11.47 -14.11
C GLU A 201 -9.71 10.15 -13.86
N VAL A 202 -9.15 9.04 -14.32
CA VAL A 202 -9.67 7.70 -14.03
C VAL A 202 -9.50 7.37 -12.55
N THR A 203 -8.32 7.66 -11.98
CA THR A 203 -8.03 7.41 -10.56
C THR A 203 -9.02 8.15 -9.67
N LYS A 204 -9.34 9.42 -9.90
CA LYS A 204 -10.33 10.19 -9.11
C LYS A 204 -11.73 9.55 -9.02
N THR A 205 -12.08 8.64 -9.92
CA THR A 205 -13.40 7.98 -9.92
C THR A 205 -13.47 6.74 -9.03
N HIS A 206 -12.35 6.29 -8.47
CA HIS A 206 -12.33 5.12 -7.61
C HIS A 206 -13.13 5.36 -6.32
N GLN A 207 -13.87 4.34 -5.90
CA GLN A 207 -14.71 4.38 -4.69
C GLN A 207 -14.28 3.33 -3.66
N ALA A 208 -13.42 2.41 -4.06
CA ALA A 208 -12.92 1.30 -3.27
C ALA A 208 -11.54 0.88 -3.80
N HIS A 209 -10.86 0.00 -3.07
CA HIS A 209 -9.64 -0.62 -3.53
C HIS A 209 -9.47 -2.03 -2.98
N LEU A 210 -8.78 -2.89 -3.73
CA LEU A 210 -8.19 -4.12 -3.21
C LEU A 210 -6.81 -3.82 -2.69
N MET A 211 -6.53 -4.13 -1.43
CA MET A 211 -5.17 -4.18 -0.89
C MET A 211 -4.59 -5.55 -1.16
N VAL A 212 -3.43 -5.60 -1.82
CA VAL A 212 -2.73 -6.84 -2.18
C VAL A 212 -1.36 -6.82 -1.51
N ALA A 213 -1.04 -7.87 -0.78
CA ALA A 213 0.25 -8.01 -0.11
C ALA A 213 0.79 -9.44 -0.21
N VAL A 214 2.12 -9.57 -0.28
CA VAL A 214 2.80 -10.86 -0.14
C VAL A 214 3.88 -10.76 0.93
N LEU A 215 3.76 -11.60 1.95
CA LEU A 215 4.69 -11.71 3.07
C LEU A 215 5.53 -12.98 2.89
N GLY A 216 6.77 -12.96 3.37
CA GLY A 216 7.68 -14.09 3.23
C GLY A 216 9.08 -13.80 3.78
N GLN A 217 9.97 -14.77 3.68
CA GLN A 217 11.38 -14.64 4.08
C GLN A 217 12.18 -13.79 3.08
N GLU A 218 13.26 -13.17 3.54
CA GLU A 218 14.12 -12.33 2.69
C GLU A 218 14.80 -13.11 1.56
N GLU A 219 15.12 -14.39 1.75
CA GLU A 219 15.83 -15.20 0.74
C GLU A 219 15.04 -15.39 -0.58
N ASP A 220 13.73 -15.11 -0.58
CA ASP A 220 12.81 -15.40 -1.68
C ASP A 220 12.30 -14.13 -2.42
N LEU A 221 13.01 -12.99 -2.40
CA LEU A 221 12.49 -11.70 -2.92
C LEU A 221 11.93 -11.77 -4.34
N LEU A 222 12.64 -12.43 -5.28
CA LEU A 222 12.20 -12.54 -6.66
C LEU A 222 10.93 -13.37 -6.79
N GLU A 223 10.84 -14.52 -6.11
CA GLU A 223 9.65 -15.37 -6.15
C GLU A 223 8.45 -14.69 -5.46
N ARG A 224 8.71 -13.94 -4.38
CA ARG A 224 7.72 -13.11 -3.72
C ARG A 224 7.20 -11.99 -4.62
N GLY A 225 8.10 -11.31 -5.32
CA GLY A 225 7.73 -10.32 -6.33
C GLY A 225 6.92 -10.92 -7.47
N LYS A 226 7.23 -12.15 -7.90
CA LYS A 226 6.49 -12.82 -8.98
C LYS A 226 5.08 -13.16 -8.50
N LEU A 227 4.94 -13.70 -7.29
CA LEU A 227 3.62 -13.96 -6.70
C LEU A 227 2.82 -12.66 -6.59
N TYR A 228 3.43 -11.58 -6.09
CA TYR A 228 2.79 -10.26 -5.98
C TYR A 228 2.24 -9.76 -7.32
N VAL A 229 3.02 -9.86 -8.41
CA VAL A 229 2.55 -9.48 -9.75
C VAL A 229 1.43 -10.38 -10.25
N LYS A 230 1.49 -11.71 -10.00
CA LYS A 230 0.41 -12.63 -10.38
C LYS A 230 -0.92 -12.26 -9.70
N LEU A 231 -0.88 -11.88 -8.42
CA LEU A 231 -2.05 -11.42 -7.68
C LEU A 231 -2.62 -10.13 -8.28
N LEU A 232 -1.80 -9.09 -8.45
CA LEU A 232 -2.24 -7.82 -9.03
C LEU A 232 -2.78 -7.99 -10.46
N ALA A 233 -2.11 -8.81 -11.29
CA ALA A 233 -2.55 -9.11 -12.64
C ALA A 233 -3.90 -9.86 -12.67
N ALA A 234 -4.18 -10.73 -11.69
CA ALA A 234 -5.50 -11.35 -11.57
C ALA A 234 -6.56 -10.35 -11.08
N CYS A 235 -6.20 -9.43 -10.18
CA CYS A 235 -7.07 -8.32 -9.79
C CYS A 235 -7.41 -7.39 -10.96
N CYS A 236 -6.50 -7.18 -11.94
CA CYS A 236 -6.80 -6.40 -13.15
C CYS A 236 -7.99 -6.92 -13.96
N ARG A 237 -8.36 -8.20 -13.80
CA ARG A 237 -9.46 -8.85 -14.51
C ARG A 237 -10.82 -8.68 -13.83
N GLN A 238 -10.84 -8.06 -12.64
CA GLN A 238 -12.09 -7.64 -12.01
C GLN A 238 -12.80 -6.62 -12.91
N LYS A 239 -14.11 -6.75 -13.06
CA LYS A 239 -14.90 -5.96 -14.03
C LYS A 239 -14.87 -4.45 -13.77
N ASN A 240 -14.61 -4.08 -12.52
CA ASN A 240 -14.60 -2.72 -12.01
C ASN A 240 -13.19 -2.23 -11.68
N ALA A 241 -12.13 -2.95 -12.07
CA ALA A 241 -10.76 -2.49 -11.91
C ALA A 241 -10.50 -1.25 -12.77
N LEU A 242 -10.01 -0.19 -12.14
CA LEU A 242 -9.71 1.09 -12.77
C LEU A 242 -8.21 1.30 -12.98
N GLY A 243 -7.38 0.90 -12.02
CA GLY A 243 -5.94 1.13 -12.04
C GLY A 243 -5.21 0.29 -11.00
N VAL A 244 -3.91 0.08 -11.20
CA VAL A 244 -3.03 -0.61 -10.24
C VAL A 244 -2.08 0.42 -9.65
N TYR A 245 -2.24 0.73 -8.36
CA TYR A 245 -1.35 1.64 -7.65
C TYR A 245 -0.24 0.84 -6.95
N THR A 246 0.97 0.95 -7.49
CA THR A 246 2.19 0.31 -6.97
C THR A 246 3.43 1.07 -7.44
N SER A 247 4.56 0.91 -6.74
CA SER A 247 5.84 1.57 -7.09
C SER A 247 5.71 3.07 -7.35
N GLY A 248 4.91 3.79 -6.54
CA GLY A 248 4.76 5.24 -6.64
C GLY A 248 4.04 5.75 -7.90
N VAL A 249 3.34 4.86 -8.62
CA VAL A 249 2.58 5.21 -9.84
C VAL A 249 1.28 4.42 -9.96
N VAL A 250 0.33 4.93 -10.76
CA VAL A 250 -0.90 4.18 -11.10
C VAL A 250 -0.84 3.71 -12.55
N PHE A 251 -0.89 2.39 -12.76
CA PHE A 251 -0.89 1.75 -14.08
C PHE A 251 -2.31 1.49 -14.58
N GLU A 252 -2.51 1.57 -15.90
CA GLU A 252 -3.72 1.04 -16.52
C GLU A 252 -3.74 -0.50 -16.35
N PRO A 253 -4.87 -1.12 -15.94
CA PRO A 253 -4.93 -2.56 -15.65
C PRO A 253 -4.49 -3.45 -16.81
N ARG A 254 -4.82 -3.06 -18.05
CA ARG A 254 -4.42 -3.79 -19.27
C ARG A 254 -2.91 -3.74 -19.53
N PHE A 255 -2.28 -2.59 -19.32
CA PHE A 255 -0.82 -2.47 -19.46
C PHE A 255 -0.11 -3.26 -18.37
N TYR A 256 -0.60 -3.19 -17.12
CA TYR A 256 -0.05 -3.98 -16.02
C TYR A 256 -0.14 -5.48 -16.30
N GLU A 257 -1.31 -5.96 -16.77
CA GLU A 257 -1.51 -7.36 -17.14
C GLU A 257 -0.57 -7.78 -18.29
N GLY A 258 -0.39 -6.92 -19.30
CA GLY A 258 0.50 -7.19 -20.44
C GLY A 258 1.97 -7.32 -20.04
N PHE A 259 2.46 -6.50 -19.09
CA PHE A 259 3.81 -6.67 -18.56
C PHE A 259 3.96 -7.96 -17.75
N ALA A 260 2.91 -8.38 -17.03
CA ALA A 260 2.94 -9.61 -16.26
C ALA A 260 3.10 -10.85 -17.16
N ASP A 261 2.64 -10.80 -18.41
CA ASP A 261 2.73 -11.91 -19.36
C ASP A 261 4.18 -12.30 -19.70
N MET A 262 5.16 -11.42 -19.48
CA MET A 262 6.60 -11.74 -19.58
C MET A 262 6.98 -12.97 -18.73
N MET A 263 6.33 -13.16 -17.58
CA MET A 263 6.55 -14.32 -16.72
C MET A 263 6.14 -15.65 -17.37
N GLN A 264 5.21 -15.64 -18.34
CA GLN A 264 4.86 -16.86 -19.08
C GLN A 264 5.98 -17.32 -20.00
N GLU A 265 6.85 -16.41 -20.42
CA GLU A 265 8.04 -16.67 -21.24
C GLU A 265 9.26 -16.99 -20.37
N GLY A 266 9.12 -16.96 -19.04
CA GLY A 266 10.18 -17.23 -18.08
C GLY A 266 11.05 -16.01 -17.74
N GLU A 267 10.66 -14.82 -18.19
CA GLU A 267 11.34 -13.56 -17.92
C GLU A 267 10.88 -12.91 -16.61
N LEU A 268 11.67 -11.98 -16.07
CA LEU A 268 11.27 -11.19 -14.91
C LEU A 268 10.30 -10.08 -15.33
N PRO A 269 9.20 -9.83 -14.59
CA PRO A 269 8.25 -8.77 -14.88
C PRO A 269 8.77 -7.40 -14.39
N ILE A 270 9.95 -6.98 -14.86
CA ILE A 270 10.64 -5.78 -14.34
C ILE A 270 9.80 -4.51 -14.47
N PHE A 271 8.95 -4.41 -15.50
CA PHE A 271 8.07 -3.27 -15.72
C PHE A 271 6.86 -3.23 -14.77
N ASN A 272 6.55 -4.34 -14.08
CA ASN A 272 5.57 -4.35 -13.00
C ASN A 272 6.18 -4.00 -11.64
N TRP A 273 7.47 -4.28 -11.46
CA TRP A 273 8.18 -4.04 -10.20
C TRP A 273 8.80 -2.65 -10.11
N ILE A 274 9.44 -2.22 -11.20
CA ILE A 274 10.27 -1.03 -11.24
C ILE A 274 9.61 0.00 -12.15
N TRP A 275 9.37 1.18 -11.60
CA TRP A 275 9.00 2.33 -12.40
C TRP A 275 10.25 2.97 -13.01
N PHE A 276 10.21 3.25 -14.32
CA PHE A 276 11.28 3.92 -15.05
C PHE A 276 10.85 5.36 -15.37
N GLY A 277 11.15 6.27 -14.46
CA GLY A 277 10.84 7.68 -14.61
C GLY A 277 11.79 8.38 -15.57
N LEU A 278 11.28 9.31 -16.37
CA LEU A 278 12.05 10.09 -17.33
C LEU A 278 11.74 11.58 -17.16
N TYR A 279 12.76 12.41 -17.28
CA TYR A 279 12.60 13.86 -17.32
C TYR A 279 13.67 14.50 -18.18
N ARG A 280 13.43 15.73 -18.64
CA ARG A 280 14.37 16.48 -19.46
C ARG A 280 15.06 17.56 -18.61
N SER A 281 16.39 17.55 -18.63
CA SER A 281 17.21 18.64 -18.06
C SER A 281 17.59 19.64 -19.16
N GLU A 282 18.32 20.70 -18.81
CA GLU A 282 18.89 21.63 -19.79
C GLU A 282 19.95 20.99 -20.70
N LYS A 283 20.52 19.85 -20.30
CA LYS A 283 21.67 19.21 -20.96
C LYS A 283 21.32 17.92 -21.69
N GLY A 284 20.20 17.27 -21.36
CA GLY A 284 19.81 16.02 -22.00
C GLY A 284 18.60 15.35 -21.36
N ILE A 285 18.40 14.08 -21.69
CA ILE A 285 17.42 13.22 -21.04
C ILE A 285 18.02 12.64 -19.77
N CYS A 286 17.23 12.65 -18.70
CA CYS A 286 17.53 11.96 -17.46
C CYS A 286 16.51 10.84 -17.24
N GLY A 287 16.94 9.77 -16.60
CA GLY A 287 16.07 8.66 -16.20
C GLY A 287 16.43 8.15 -14.82
N TYR A 288 15.45 7.60 -14.11
CA TYR A 288 15.63 7.02 -12.79
C TYR A 288 14.78 5.75 -12.63
N THR A 289 15.24 4.85 -11.77
CA THR A 289 14.44 3.70 -11.31
C THR A 289 13.74 4.04 -10.01
N TYR A 290 12.60 3.40 -9.75
CA TYR A 290 11.92 3.42 -8.46
C TYR A 290 11.30 2.04 -8.17
N GLY A 291 11.71 1.41 -7.08
CA GLY A 291 11.29 0.07 -6.64
C GLY A 291 12.43 -0.94 -6.49
N MET A 292 13.69 -0.56 -6.76
CA MET A 292 14.86 -1.45 -6.61
C MET A 292 15.14 -1.78 -5.14
N ASP A 293 14.82 -0.85 -4.27
CA ASP A 293 14.94 -0.95 -2.81
C ASP A 293 14.12 -2.12 -2.22
N VAL A 294 12.97 -2.43 -2.81
CA VAL A 294 12.14 -3.60 -2.46
C VAL A 294 12.92 -4.91 -2.65
N PHE A 295 13.89 -4.92 -3.57
CA PHE A 295 14.79 -6.04 -3.84
C PHE A 295 16.14 -5.93 -3.14
N GLY A 296 16.35 -4.88 -2.32
CA GLY A 296 17.60 -4.66 -1.58
C GLY A 296 18.73 -4.05 -2.42
N PHE A 297 18.39 -3.36 -3.51
CA PHE A 297 19.36 -2.69 -4.39
C PHE A 297 19.15 -1.17 -4.39
N ASP A 298 20.25 -0.42 -4.56
CA ASP A 298 20.19 1.03 -4.76
C ASP A 298 19.43 1.40 -6.04
N GLU A 299 18.69 2.50 -6.01
CA GLU A 299 18.07 3.08 -7.20
C GLU A 299 19.14 3.62 -8.18
N MET A 300 18.88 3.48 -9.48
CA MET A 300 19.78 3.89 -10.55
C MET A 300 19.29 5.18 -11.22
N GLU A 301 20.22 6.05 -11.62
CA GLU A 301 19.94 7.22 -12.45
C GLU A 301 20.90 7.33 -13.64
N VAL A 302 20.36 7.75 -14.78
CA VAL A 302 21.11 8.26 -15.93
C VAL A 302 20.86 9.75 -16.01
N LEU A 303 21.94 10.54 -16.08
CA LEU A 303 21.89 12.00 -16.08
C LEU A 303 22.37 12.54 -17.42
N ASP A 304 21.65 13.54 -17.93
CA ASP A 304 22.06 14.39 -19.06
C ASP A 304 22.48 13.61 -20.33
N ALA A 305 21.80 12.51 -20.64
CA ALA A 305 22.07 11.70 -21.82
C ALA A 305 21.66 12.43 -23.10
N ASP A 306 22.56 12.45 -24.09
CA ASP A 306 22.26 12.87 -25.46
C ASP A 306 21.68 11.69 -26.25
N ALA A 307 20.43 11.34 -25.94
CA ALA A 307 19.72 10.18 -26.48
C ALA A 307 18.20 10.38 -26.46
N ASP A 308 17.49 9.53 -27.18
CA ASP A 308 16.03 9.50 -27.12
C ASP A 308 15.55 8.94 -25.77
N PRO A 309 14.38 9.39 -25.25
CA PRO A 309 13.85 8.90 -23.98
C PRO A 309 13.68 7.38 -23.89
N SER A 310 13.32 6.74 -25.00
CA SER A 310 13.22 5.28 -25.06
C SER A 310 14.57 4.59 -24.89
N GLU A 311 15.65 5.14 -25.44
CA GLU A 311 16.99 4.55 -25.33
C GLU A 311 17.49 4.58 -23.88
N VAL A 312 17.27 5.70 -23.17
CA VAL A 312 17.62 5.83 -21.74
C VAL A 312 16.80 4.86 -20.88
N ARG A 313 15.49 4.73 -21.16
CA ARG A 313 14.62 3.79 -20.45
C ARG A 313 15.04 2.34 -20.68
N ASP A 314 15.28 1.97 -21.93
CA ASP A 314 15.62 0.60 -22.32
C ASP A 314 17.02 0.23 -21.77
N PHE A 315 17.94 1.19 -21.70
CA PHE A 315 19.23 1.03 -21.03
C PHE A 315 19.07 0.77 -19.52
N LEU A 316 18.30 1.61 -18.81
CA LEU A 316 18.01 1.40 -17.39
C LEU A 316 17.31 0.05 -17.14
N ALA A 317 16.34 -0.33 -17.99
CA ALA A 317 15.67 -1.62 -17.90
C ALA A 317 16.66 -2.79 -18.06
N SER A 318 17.63 -2.66 -18.97
CA SER A 318 18.69 -3.67 -19.16
C SER A 318 19.62 -3.77 -17.94
N MET A 319 19.93 -2.65 -17.27
CA MET A 319 20.71 -2.64 -16.02
C MET A 319 19.94 -3.30 -14.87
N VAL A 320 18.64 -2.98 -14.75
CA VAL A 320 17.74 -3.58 -13.76
C VAL A 320 17.64 -5.09 -13.96
N GLU A 321 17.40 -5.55 -15.20
CA GLU A 321 17.33 -6.96 -15.53
C GLU A 321 18.64 -7.68 -15.15
N TYR A 322 19.79 -7.09 -15.47
CA TYR A 322 21.10 -7.64 -15.10
C TYR A 322 21.28 -7.78 -13.58
N VAL A 323 20.95 -6.73 -12.83
CA VAL A 323 21.07 -6.72 -11.37
C VAL A 323 20.12 -7.72 -10.72
N LEU A 324 18.85 -7.73 -11.11
CA LEU A 324 17.83 -8.61 -10.51
C LEU A 324 18.04 -10.07 -10.90
N SER A 325 18.27 -10.38 -12.18
CA SER A 325 18.48 -11.76 -12.63
C SER A 325 19.79 -12.36 -12.13
N GLY A 326 20.85 -11.53 -12.03
CA GLY A 326 22.16 -11.95 -11.58
C GLY A 326 22.39 -11.87 -10.07
N GLY A 327 21.51 -11.18 -9.33
CA GLY A 327 21.72 -10.86 -7.91
C GLY A 327 23.00 -10.03 -7.70
N VAL A 328 23.33 -9.15 -8.64
CA VAL A 328 24.60 -8.41 -8.67
C VAL A 328 24.45 -7.08 -7.95
N THR A 329 25.18 -6.90 -6.85
CA THR A 329 25.30 -5.58 -6.21
C THR A 329 26.34 -4.75 -6.95
N LEU A 330 25.94 -3.56 -7.41
CA LEU A 330 26.82 -2.59 -8.04
C LEU A 330 27.38 -1.63 -6.99
N HIS A 331 28.65 -1.24 -7.13
CA HIS A 331 29.34 -0.39 -6.16
C HIS A 331 29.90 0.90 -6.78
N ASP A 332 30.09 1.91 -5.92
CA ASP A 332 30.73 3.17 -6.30
C ASP A 332 32.13 2.95 -6.89
N GLY A 333 32.41 3.63 -8.01
CA GLY A 333 33.69 3.56 -8.72
C GLY A 333 33.85 2.35 -9.64
N GLU A 334 32.84 1.46 -9.73
CA GLU A 334 32.85 0.34 -10.67
C GLU A 334 32.53 0.78 -12.11
N THR A 335 32.67 -0.16 -13.04
CA THR A 335 32.25 -0.01 -14.43
C THR A 335 31.44 -1.23 -14.85
N ILE A 336 30.30 -0.98 -15.50
CA ILE A 336 29.42 -2.02 -16.05
C ILE A 336 29.34 -1.89 -17.57
N GLY A 337 29.14 -3.00 -18.27
CA GLY A 337 28.91 -2.99 -19.72
C GLY A 337 28.68 -4.38 -20.26
N PHE A 338 27.99 -4.47 -21.40
CA PHE A 338 27.62 -5.74 -22.02
C PHE A 338 28.71 -6.31 -22.95
N SER A 339 29.81 -5.57 -23.14
CA SER A 339 30.96 -6.00 -23.94
C SER A 339 32.27 -5.37 -23.42
N ALA A 340 33.41 -5.74 -24.02
CA ALA A 340 34.71 -5.17 -23.64
C ALA A 340 34.87 -3.69 -24.06
N GLU A 341 34.13 -3.26 -25.06
CA GLU A 341 34.14 -1.89 -25.59
C GLU A 341 33.04 -1.02 -24.96
N ASP A 342 31.99 -1.67 -24.45
CA ASP A 342 30.89 -1.05 -23.73
C ASP A 342 31.26 -0.85 -22.25
N LYS A 343 31.33 0.41 -21.79
CA LYS A 343 31.79 0.74 -20.44
C LYS A 343 31.10 1.96 -19.88
N HIS A 344 30.29 1.73 -18.86
CA HIS A 344 29.57 2.74 -18.11
C HIS A 344 30.11 2.82 -16.69
N THR A 345 30.63 3.99 -16.31
CA THR A 345 31.10 4.25 -14.95
C THR A 345 29.92 4.39 -13.99
N ILE A 346 30.10 3.89 -12.77
CA ILE A 346 29.10 3.95 -11.69
C ILE A 346 29.61 4.90 -10.61
N THR A 347 28.75 5.82 -10.15
CA THR A 347 29.04 6.68 -9.00
C THR A 347 27.87 6.68 -8.03
N ARG A 348 28.11 6.37 -6.76
CA ARG A 348 27.08 6.44 -5.71
C ARG A 348 27.06 7.83 -5.09
N SER A 349 25.96 8.55 -5.24
CA SER A 349 25.79 9.89 -4.69
C SER A 349 24.33 10.14 -4.29
N PRO A 350 24.02 11.24 -3.57
CA PRO A 350 22.63 11.66 -3.41
C PRO A 350 21.92 11.74 -4.76
N GLY A 351 20.65 11.31 -4.77
CA GLY A 351 19.80 11.30 -5.94
C GLY A 351 19.49 12.71 -6.43
N VAL A 352 19.25 12.82 -7.74
CA VAL A 352 18.82 14.06 -8.38
C VAL A 352 17.30 14.06 -8.53
N ALA A 353 16.72 12.95 -9.00
CA ALA A 353 15.28 12.78 -9.07
C ALA A 353 14.65 12.33 -7.74
N LEU A 354 15.39 11.55 -6.94
CA LEU A 354 14.89 10.92 -5.71
C LEU A 354 15.65 11.42 -4.48
N PRO A 355 14.99 11.60 -3.32
CA PRO A 355 15.62 12.07 -2.08
C PRO A 355 16.39 10.96 -1.34
N VAL A 356 17.02 10.03 -2.06
CA VAL A 356 17.76 8.87 -1.51
C VAL A 356 19.15 8.77 -2.14
N MET A 357 20.02 7.88 -1.64
CA MET A 357 21.27 7.57 -2.34
C MET A 357 21.00 6.74 -3.59
N THR A 358 21.77 6.99 -4.65
CA THR A 358 21.50 6.42 -5.97
C THR A 358 22.82 6.11 -6.68
N LEU A 359 22.80 5.11 -7.56
CA LEU A 359 23.87 4.79 -8.50
C LEU A 359 23.71 5.54 -9.82
N LYS A 360 24.66 6.39 -10.15
CA LYS A 360 24.65 7.21 -11.37
C LYS A 360 25.45 6.45 -12.40
N ILE A 361 24.78 6.01 -13.45
CA ILE A 361 25.38 5.20 -14.51
C ILE A 361 25.61 6.11 -15.71
N SER A 362 26.87 6.24 -16.14
CA SER A 362 27.19 7.10 -17.27
C SER A 362 26.61 6.52 -18.55
N TYR A 363 25.86 7.31 -19.31
CA TYR A 363 25.34 6.89 -20.60
C TYR A 363 26.30 7.26 -21.74
N SER A 364 26.52 6.32 -22.65
CA SER A 364 27.21 6.54 -23.91
C SER A 364 26.55 5.66 -24.97
N ALA A 365 26.12 6.25 -26.08
CA ALA A 365 25.60 5.48 -27.21
C ALA A 365 26.72 4.59 -27.79
N LEU A 366 26.37 3.34 -28.10
CA LEU A 366 27.27 2.37 -28.73
C LEU A 366 27.54 2.70 -30.20
#